data_AF-A0AAC8VXL8-F1
#
_entry.id   AF-A0AAC8VXL8-F1
#
_cell.length_a   1.000
_cell.length_b   1.000
_cell.length_c   1.000
_cell.angle_alpha   90.00
_cell.angle_beta   90.00
_cell.angle_gamma   90.00
#
_symmetry.space_group_name_H-M   'P 1'
#
loop_
_entity.id
_entity.type
_entity.pdbx_description
1 polymer ?
#
loop_
_entity_poly.entity_id
_entity_poly.type
_entity_poly.pdbx_seq_one_letter_code
_entity_poly.pdbx_strand_id
1 'polypeptide(L)'
;MNAFSDWSSKLSDYWGKVSDFTKKTFDVGSDQVAVLGGAANDIVRASLAAGGVVRPEMSAILKEGGAEDPYDPSALAASSIGEISISRQGDGRTAPDALSIVSFDRTVDIPDGQMSIVDLDSGDAAASGLFASILSGALGSALSSSDQSAKSGMHRYAITNGKSGPDAVIAAVMFTRDDSEADVQKAADLYTKLKSLQDK
;
A
#
# COMPACT_ATOMS: atom_id res chain seq x y z
N MET A 1 2.37 -26.35 -26.76
CA MET A 1 2.63 -25.67 -25.46
C MET A 1 2.47 -26.70 -24.35
N ASN A 2 3.38 -26.77 -23.39
CA ASN A 2 3.20 -27.61 -22.18
C ASN A 2 2.34 -26.85 -21.15
N ALA A 3 1.72 -27.58 -20.22
CA ALA A 3 0.79 -27.00 -19.23
C ALA A 3 1.39 -25.84 -18.41
N PHE A 4 2.70 -25.89 -18.15
CA PHE A 4 3.42 -24.84 -17.43
C PHE A 4 3.46 -23.51 -18.20
N SER A 5 3.72 -23.57 -19.51
CA SER A 5 3.74 -22.38 -20.37
C SER A 5 2.36 -21.74 -20.51
N ASP A 6 1.29 -22.52 -20.60
CA ASP A 6 -0.09 -21.99 -20.67
C ASP A 6 -0.50 -21.33 -19.35
N TRP A 7 -0.24 -22.00 -18.21
CA TRP A 7 -0.48 -21.42 -16.89
C TRP A 7 0.32 -20.14 -16.67
N SER A 8 1.61 -20.13 -17.02
CA SER A 8 2.49 -18.95 -16.87
C SER A 8 2.02 -17.78 -17.72
N SER A 9 1.55 -18.03 -18.95
CA SER A 9 0.97 -16.98 -19.82
C SER A 9 -0.26 -16.36 -19.18
N LYS A 10 -1.21 -17.20 -18.71
CA LYS A 10 -2.43 -16.72 -18.04
C LYS A 10 -2.10 -15.95 -16.77
N LEU A 11 -1.08 -16.39 -16.02
CA LEU A 11 -0.64 -15.71 -14.79
C LEU A 11 -0.03 -14.34 -15.11
N SER A 12 0.77 -14.25 -16.18
CA SER A 12 1.28 -12.97 -16.69
C SER A 12 0.16 -12.03 -17.12
N ASP A 13 -0.85 -12.52 -17.84
CA ASP A 13 -2.01 -11.73 -18.25
C ASP A 13 -2.81 -11.22 -17.04
N TYR A 14 -2.97 -12.07 -16.02
CA TYR A 14 -3.59 -11.68 -14.76
C TYR A 14 -2.81 -10.56 -14.07
N TRP A 15 -1.47 -10.66 -13.96
CA TRP A 15 -0.65 -9.60 -13.35
C TRP A 15 -0.65 -8.31 -14.17
N GLY A 16 -0.75 -8.40 -15.51
CA GLY A 16 -1.00 -7.25 -16.37
C GLY A 16 -2.29 -6.52 -15.98
N LYS A 17 -3.40 -7.26 -15.83
CA LYS A 17 -4.69 -6.69 -15.38
C LYS A 17 -4.63 -6.09 -13.97
N VAL A 18 -3.89 -6.72 -13.04
CA VAL A 18 -3.67 -6.17 -11.70
C VAL A 18 -2.90 -4.85 -11.77
N SER A 19 -1.84 -4.80 -12.58
CA SER A 19 -1.04 -3.58 -12.78
C SER A 19 -1.88 -2.45 -13.38
N ASP A 20 -2.65 -2.74 -14.45
CA ASP A 20 -3.50 -1.75 -15.12
C ASP A 20 -4.59 -1.22 -14.18
N PHE A 21 -5.23 -2.11 -13.43
CA PHE A 21 -6.23 -1.72 -12.43
C PHE A 21 -5.62 -0.86 -11.33
N THR A 22 -4.43 -1.22 -10.84
CA THR A 22 -3.71 -0.44 -9.81
C THR A 22 -3.38 0.95 -10.34
N LYS A 23 -2.79 1.05 -11.54
CA LYS A 23 -2.44 2.33 -12.16
C LYS A 23 -3.66 3.23 -12.34
N LYS A 24 -4.76 2.66 -12.86
CA LYS A 24 -6.01 3.38 -13.07
C LYS A 24 -6.66 3.81 -11.76
N THR A 25 -6.70 2.94 -10.76
CA THR A 25 -7.37 3.24 -9.48
C THR A 25 -6.63 4.34 -8.73
N PHE A 26 -5.30 4.25 -8.68
CA PHE A 26 -4.46 5.17 -7.91
C PHE A 26 -3.91 6.35 -8.72
N ASP A 27 -4.43 6.60 -9.93
CA ASP A 27 -3.99 7.68 -10.83
C ASP A 27 -2.46 7.76 -10.97
N VAL A 28 -1.83 6.59 -11.17
CA VAL A 28 -0.38 6.46 -11.28
C VAL A 28 0.06 7.00 -12.64
N GLY A 29 0.99 7.96 -12.63
CA GLY A 29 1.53 8.56 -13.85
C GLY A 29 2.22 7.53 -14.77
N SER A 30 2.34 7.86 -16.05
CA SER A 30 3.00 6.99 -17.05
C SER A 30 4.49 6.76 -16.76
N ASP A 31 5.11 7.68 -16.04
CA ASP A 31 6.49 7.67 -15.57
C ASP A 31 6.62 7.17 -14.11
N GLN A 32 5.55 6.60 -13.55
CA GLN A 32 5.48 6.16 -12.17
C GLN A 32 5.16 4.67 -12.07
N VAL A 33 5.57 4.08 -10.96
CA VAL A 33 5.21 2.72 -10.58
C VAL A 33 4.54 2.73 -9.21
N ALA A 34 3.49 1.93 -9.07
CA ALA A 34 2.87 1.63 -7.80
C ALA A 34 3.28 0.23 -7.34
N VAL A 35 3.71 0.11 -6.09
CA VAL A 35 4.00 -1.16 -5.43
C VAL A 35 3.03 -1.33 -4.27
N LEU A 36 2.38 -2.50 -4.21
CA LEU A 36 1.43 -2.86 -3.17
C LEU A 36 2.06 -3.90 -2.25
N GLY A 37 1.93 -3.69 -0.94
CA GLY A 37 2.36 -4.60 0.11
C GLY A 37 1.21 -4.98 1.05
N GLY A 38 1.32 -6.17 1.64
CA GLY A 38 0.39 -6.66 2.66
C GLY A 38 -1.08 -6.55 2.25
N ALA A 39 -1.90 -5.99 3.15
CA ALA A 39 -3.33 -5.81 2.95
C ALA A 39 -3.71 -5.04 1.68
N ALA A 40 -2.85 -4.14 1.18
CA ALA A 40 -3.15 -3.35 -0.01
C ALA A 40 -3.27 -4.25 -1.26
N ASN A 41 -2.37 -5.23 -1.37
CA ASN A 41 -2.40 -6.20 -2.46
C ASN A 41 -3.64 -7.11 -2.35
N ASP A 42 -4.00 -7.53 -1.13
CA ASP A 42 -5.20 -8.32 -0.89
C ASP A 42 -6.48 -7.57 -1.29
N ILE A 43 -6.62 -6.31 -0.87
CA ILE A 43 -7.78 -5.46 -1.18
C ILE A 43 -7.93 -5.28 -2.70
N VAL A 44 -6.83 -4.94 -3.39
CA VAL A 44 -6.85 -4.77 -4.85
C VAL A 44 -7.24 -6.06 -5.56
N ARG A 45 -6.70 -7.20 -5.13
CA ARG A 45 -7.02 -8.51 -5.72
C ARG A 45 -8.46 -8.93 -5.44
N ALA A 46 -8.97 -8.69 -4.23
CA ALA A 46 -10.36 -8.95 -3.88
C ALA A 46 -11.30 -8.10 -4.75
N SER A 47 -11.00 -6.81 -4.94
CA SER A 47 -11.78 -5.92 -5.79
C SER A 47 -11.80 -6.37 -7.25
N LEU A 48 -10.66 -6.81 -7.79
CA LEU A 48 -10.57 -7.38 -9.13
C LEU A 48 -11.35 -8.69 -9.28
N ALA A 49 -11.28 -9.56 -8.28
CA ALA A 49 -12.03 -10.82 -8.27
C ALA A 49 -13.54 -10.57 -8.25
N ALA A 50 -14.01 -9.58 -7.48
CA ALA A 50 -15.41 -9.13 -7.50
C ALA A 50 -15.84 -8.61 -8.89
N GLY A 51 -14.90 -8.04 -9.65
CA GLY A 51 -15.07 -7.66 -11.06
C GLY A 51 -14.89 -8.79 -12.08
N GLY A 52 -14.71 -10.04 -11.65
CA GLY A 52 -14.55 -11.21 -12.52
C GLY A 52 -13.12 -11.48 -13.02
N VAL A 53 -12.12 -10.73 -12.55
CA VAL A 53 -10.70 -10.97 -12.86
C VAL A 53 -10.11 -11.87 -11.78
N VAL A 54 -10.13 -13.17 -12.03
CA VAL A 54 -9.64 -14.19 -11.09
C VAL A 54 -8.26 -14.68 -11.50
N ARG A 55 -7.39 -14.88 -10.51
CA ARG A 55 -6.06 -15.46 -10.70
C ARG A 55 -6.19 -16.89 -11.24
N PRO A 56 -5.43 -17.28 -12.28
CA PRO A 56 -5.43 -18.65 -12.75
C PRO A 56 -4.84 -19.59 -11.70
N GLU A 57 -5.53 -20.71 -11.46
CA GLU A 57 -5.01 -21.76 -10.58
C GLU A 57 -3.92 -22.60 -11.26
N MET A 58 -2.87 -22.94 -10.52
CA MET A 58 -1.91 -23.94 -10.98
C MET A 58 -2.55 -25.33 -10.92
N SER A 59 -2.58 -26.03 -12.05
CA SER A 59 -3.15 -27.37 -12.15
C SER A 59 -2.45 -28.39 -11.23
N ALA A 60 -3.17 -29.41 -10.76
CA ALA A 60 -2.64 -30.46 -9.90
C ALA A 60 -1.41 -31.17 -10.51
N ILE A 61 -1.45 -31.46 -11.82
CA ILE A 61 -0.33 -32.11 -12.55
C ILE A 61 0.96 -31.30 -12.46
N LEU A 62 0.88 -29.97 -12.51
CA LEU A 62 2.05 -29.10 -12.36
C LEU A 62 2.57 -29.12 -10.92
N LYS A 63 1.67 -29.07 -9.93
CA LYS A 63 2.03 -29.15 -8.50
C LYS A 63 2.69 -30.49 -8.16
N GLU A 64 2.11 -31.59 -8.61
CA GLU A 64 2.66 -32.95 -8.44
C GLU A 64 3.99 -33.13 -9.17
N GLY A 65 4.19 -32.43 -10.28
CA GLY A 65 5.46 -32.35 -11.01
C GLY A 65 6.53 -31.47 -10.36
N GLY A 66 6.26 -30.89 -9.18
CA GLY A 66 7.21 -30.06 -8.43
C GLY A 66 7.32 -28.62 -8.93
N ALA A 67 6.36 -28.14 -9.74
CA ALA A 67 6.33 -26.74 -10.11
C ALA A 67 5.94 -25.88 -8.90
N GLU A 68 6.73 -24.84 -8.64
CA GLU A 68 6.44 -23.86 -7.59
C GLU A 68 5.76 -22.63 -8.20
N ASP A 69 4.88 -22.03 -7.42
CA ASP A 69 4.26 -20.75 -7.76
C ASP A 69 5.11 -19.62 -7.16
N PRO A 70 5.89 -18.89 -7.98
CA PRO A 70 6.75 -17.82 -7.47
C PRO A 70 5.95 -16.64 -6.88
N TYR A 71 4.63 -16.63 -7.08
CA TYR A 71 3.71 -15.62 -6.57
C TYR A 71 2.60 -16.25 -5.74
N ASP A 72 2.90 -17.33 -5.02
CA ASP A 72 1.95 -17.99 -4.13
C ASP A 72 1.39 -16.98 -3.11
N PRO A 73 0.09 -16.68 -3.16
CA PRO A 73 -0.52 -15.72 -2.25
C PRO A 73 -0.59 -16.23 -0.81
N SER A 74 -0.42 -17.52 -0.56
CA SER A 74 -0.40 -18.07 0.81
C SER A 74 0.85 -17.65 1.60
N ALA A 75 1.95 -17.31 0.90
CA ALA A 75 3.13 -16.69 1.50
C ALA A 75 2.88 -15.22 1.91
N LEU A 76 1.86 -14.59 1.35
CA LEU A 76 1.34 -13.28 1.72
C LEU A 76 0.18 -13.50 2.70
N ALA A 77 0.48 -13.97 3.91
CA ALA A 77 -0.53 -14.08 4.96
C ALA A 77 -1.34 -12.78 5.05
N ALA A 78 -2.64 -12.90 5.36
CA ALA A 78 -3.62 -11.82 5.38
C ALA A 78 -3.30 -10.78 6.49
N SER A 79 -2.22 -10.02 6.29
CA SER A 79 -1.76 -8.94 7.15
C SER A 79 -2.91 -7.95 7.34
N SER A 80 -3.11 -7.46 8.56
CA SER A 80 -3.97 -6.29 8.77
C SER A 80 -3.34 -5.02 8.21
N ILE A 81 -2.01 -4.98 8.15
CA ILE A 81 -1.26 -3.84 7.62
C ILE A 81 -1.10 -3.97 6.11
N GLY A 82 -1.43 -2.89 5.40
CA GLY A 82 -1.18 -2.72 3.98
C GLY A 82 -0.26 -1.54 3.72
N GLU A 83 0.42 -1.58 2.58
CA GLU A 83 1.23 -0.48 2.09
C GLU A 83 1.01 -0.25 0.60
N ILE A 84 0.97 1.01 0.19
CA ILE A 84 1.13 1.41 -1.21
C ILE A 84 2.26 2.42 -1.29
N SER A 85 3.19 2.21 -2.22
CA SER A 85 4.22 3.19 -2.56
C SER A 85 4.14 3.58 -4.02
N ILE A 86 4.27 4.88 -4.29
CA ILE A 86 4.40 5.45 -5.62
C ILE A 86 5.83 5.95 -5.77
N SER A 87 6.53 5.46 -6.78
CA SER A 87 7.90 5.87 -7.11
C SER A 87 7.98 6.33 -8.55
N ARG A 88 8.96 7.20 -8.88
CA ARG A 88 9.33 7.40 -10.29
C ARG A 88 9.88 6.11 -10.87
N GLN A 89 9.59 5.86 -12.13
CA GLN A 89 10.15 4.74 -12.88
C GLN A 89 11.62 5.05 -13.18
N GLY A 90 12.51 4.66 -12.26
CA GLY A 90 13.95 4.83 -12.42
C GLY A 90 14.59 3.83 -13.39
N ASP A 91 15.59 4.31 -14.11
CA ASP A 91 16.55 3.60 -14.93
C ASP A 91 17.63 2.91 -14.07
N GLY A 92 17.22 1.91 -13.29
CA GLY A 92 18.13 0.91 -12.70
C GLY A 92 18.67 1.19 -11.30
N ARG A 93 18.29 0.30 -10.36
CA ARG A 93 19.04 -0.22 -9.21
C ARG A 93 19.75 0.70 -8.19
N THR A 94 19.67 2.02 -8.23
CA THR A 94 20.24 2.87 -7.14
C THR A 94 19.21 3.81 -6.52
N ALA A 95 18.81 3.46 -5.29
CA ALA A 95 18.01 4.21 -4.32
C ALA A 95 16.53 4.51 -4.70
N PRO A 96 15.61 4.41 -3.72
CA PRO A 96 14.17 4.58 -3.90
C PRO A 96 13.78 6.04 -4.13
N ASP A 97 13.43 6.40 -5.36
CA ASP A 97 12.75 7.65 -5.70
C ASP A 97 11.25 7.56 -5.40
N ALA A 98 10.94 7.12 -4.17
CA ALA A 98 9.58 7.12 -3.66
C ALA A 98 9.12 8.57 -3.54
N LEU A 99 7.96 8.85 -4.15
CA LEU A 99 7.25 10.12 -4.10
C LEU A 99 6.30 10.13 -2.90
N SER A 100 5.60 9.00 -2.70
CA SER A 100 4.69 8.82 -1.59
C SER A 100 4.67 7.37 -1.12
N ILE A 101 4.58 7.13 0.18
CA ILE A 101 4.37 5.82 0.78
C ILE A 101 3.24 5.95 1.80
N VAL A 102 2.26 5.06 1.74
CA VAL A 102 1.11 5.05 2.66
C VAL A 102 0.98 3.66 3.25
N SER A 103 1.14 3.58 4.56
CA SER A 103 0.93 2.36 5.34
C SER A 103 -0.34 2.51 6.18
N PHE A 104 -1.22 1.52 6.18
CA PHE A 104 -2.52 1.60 6.86
C PHE A 104 -2.86 0.30 7.56
N ASP A 105 -3.73 0.38 8.57
CA ASP A 105 -4.33 -0.78 9.22
C ASP A 105 -5.77 -0.94 8.73
N ARG A 106 -6.03 -2.01 7.97
CA ARG A 106 -7.36 -2.26 7.39
C ARG A 106 -8.45 -2.55 8.43
N THR A 107 -8.06 -2.80 9.69
CA THR A 107 -9.02 -3.06 10.79
C THR A 107 -9.53 -1.78 11.43
N VAL A 108 -8.91 -0.64 11.11
CA VAL A 108 -9.33 0.68 11.58
C VAL A 108 -10.28 1.31 10.57
N ASP A 109 -11.51 1.56 10.99
CA ASP A 109 -12.50 2.29 10.20
C ASP A 109 -12.79 3.65 10.85
N ILE A 110 -12.40 4.71 10.14
CA ILE A 110 -12.69 6.09 10.50
C ILE A 110 -13.63 6.64 9.42
N PRO A 111 -14.84 7.13 9.75
CA PRO A 111 -15.75 7.70 8.75
C PRO A 111 -15.09 8.85 7.97
N ASP A 112 -15.35 8.94 6.67
CA ASP A 112 -14.66 9.89 5.77
C ASP A 112 -14.77 11.35 6.25
N GLY A 113 -15.94 11.76 6.76
CA GLY A 113 -16.16 13.10 7.31
C GLY A 113 -15.49 13.38 8.67
N GLN A 114 -14.80 12.39 9.24
CA GLN A 114 -14.07 12.50 10.51
C GLN A 114 -12.56 12.35 10.32
N MET A 115 -12.08 12.13 9.10
CA MET A 115 -10.65 12.01 8.84
C MET A 115 -9.96 13.38 8.90
N SER A 116 -8.79 13.42 9.52
CA SER A 116 -7.89 14.58 9.51
C SER A 116 -6.47 14.16 9.25
N ILE A 117 -5.70 15.04 8.59
CA ILE A 117 -4.27 14.86 8.39
C ILE A 117 -3.53 15.60 9.49
N VAL A 118 -2.59 14.93 10.16
CA VAL A 118 -1.72 15.51 11.17
C VAL A 118 -0.28 15.45 10.68
N ASP A 119 0.39 16.60 10.66
CA ASP A 119 1.83 16.71 10.38
C ASP A 119 2.64 16.26 11.61
N LEU A 120 3.34 15.14 11.46
CA LEU A 120 4.15 14.52 12.51
C LEU A 120 5.52 15.20 12.66
N ASP A 121 5.92 16.04 11.70
CA ASP A 121 7.17 16.79 11.70
C ASP A 121 7.03 18.23 12.22
N SER A 122 5.79 18.66 12.48
CA SER A 122 5.45 20.02 12.96
C SER A 122 6.16 20.45 14.26
N GLY A 123 6.62 19.50 15.08
CA GLY A 123 7.25 19.78 16.37
C GLY A 123 6.28 20.14 17.50
N ASP A 124 4.96 20.12 17.24
CA ASP A 124 3.94 20.33 18.27
C ASP A 124 3.93 19.15 19.29
N ALA A 125 3.57 19.44 20.54
CA ALA A 125 3.47 18.44 21.60
C ALA A 125 2.39 17.37 21.30
N ALA A 126 1.28 17.76 20.69
CA ALA A 126 0.23 16.84 20.26
C ALA A 126 0.76 15.88 19.19
N ALA A 127 1.38 16.41 18.13
CA ALA A 127 2.00 15.63 17.05
C ALA A 127 3.10 14.68 17.60
N SER A 128 3.89 15.14 18.56
CA SER A 128 4.90 14.31 19.25
C SER A 128 4.26 13.16 20.04
N GLY A 129 3.16 13.43 20.74
CA GLY A 129 2.38 12.42 21.46
C GLY A 129 1.76 11.39 20.51
N LEU A 130 1.19 11.85 19.39
CA LEU A 130 0.67 10.98 18.33
C LEU A 130 1.76 10.11 17.72
N PHE A 131 2.92 10.69 17.40
CA PHE A 131 4.07 9.97 16.86
C PHE A 131 4.52 8.84 17.79
N ALA A 132 4.57 9.10 19.11
CA ALA A 132 4.88 8.09 20.11
C ALA A 132 3.81 6.97 20.15
N SER A 133 2.52 7.31 20.06
CA SER A 133 1.43 6.34 19.96
C SER A 133 1.58 5.45 18.72
N ILE A 134 1.90 6.03 17.55
CA ILE A 134 2.11 5.25 16.32
C ILE A 134 3.29 4.29 16.48
N LEU A 135 4.43 4.74 17.01
CA LEU A 135 5.61 3.91 17.24
C LEU A 135 5.31 2.69 18.13
N SER A 136 4.40 2.83 19.09
CA SER A 136 3.99 1.75 19.99
C SER A 136 2.91 0.82 19.41
N GLY A 137 2.28 1.20 18.30
CA GLY A 137 1.13 0.52 17.72
C GLY A 137 1.46 -0.36 16.50
N ALA A 138 0.40 -0.84 15.84
CA ALA A 138 0.51 -1.74 14.69
C ALA A 138 1.22 -1.10 13.47
N LEU A 139 1.15 0.23 13.34
CA LEU A 139 1.83 1.01 12.31
C LEU A 139 3.25 1.46 12.72
N GLY A 140 3.74 1.05 13.90
CA GLY A 140 5.05 1.45 14.38
C GLY A 140 6.19 0.98 13.48
N SER A 141 6.05 -0.19 12.83
CA SER A 141 7.02 -0.69 11.86
C SER A 141 7.18 0.22 10.65
N ALA A 142 6.11 0.90 10.21
CA ALA A 142 6.16 1.84 9.10
C ALA A 142 7.06 3.05 9.42
N LEU A 143 7.14 3.44 10.69
CA LEU A 143 8.01 4.50 11.21
C LEU A 143 9.38 3.98 11.70
N SER A 144 9.58 2.66 11.76
CA SER A 144 10.78 2.06 12.32
C SER A 144 11.99 2.16 11.37
N SER A 145 13.19 2.16 11.94
CA SER A 145 14.45 2.49 11.25
C SER A 145 14.91 1.50 10.18
N SER A 146 14.27 0.33 10.04
CA SER A 146 14.69 -0.71 9.10
C SER A 146 14.48 -0.35 7.62
N ASP A 147 13.58 0.60 7.31
CA ASP A 147 13.26 1.05 5.94
C ASP A 147 13.68 2.52 5.66
N GLN A 148 14.57 3.08 6.49
CA GLN A 148 14.89 4.51 6.45
C GLN A 148 15.52 4.99 5.13
N SER A 149 16.19 4.12 4.36
CA SER A 149 16.75 4.53 3.06
C SER A 149 15.65 4.91 2.06
N ALA A 150 14.47 4.28 2.15
CA ALA A 150 13.31 4.59 1.31
C ALA A 150 12.55 5.84 1.70
N LYS A 151 12.58 6.15 2.99
CA LYS A 151 11.84 7.26 3.60
C LYS A 151 12.73 8.47 3.90
N SER A 152 14.01 8.41 3.53
CA SER A 152 14.99 9.45 3.83
C SER A 152 14.62 10.76 3.13
N GLY A 153 14.49 11.83 3.92
CA GLY A 153 14.10 13.15 3.44
C GLY A 153 12.63 13.26 3.02
N MET A 154 11.76 12.35 3.48
CA MET A 154 10.32 12.47 3.30
C MET A 154 9.67 13.08 4.55
N HIS A 155 8.63 13.88 4.35
CA HIS A 155 7.76 14.42 5.37
C HIS A 155 6.76 13.37 5.83
N ARG A 156 6.41 13.40 7.12
CA ARG A 156 5.62 12.36 7.78
C ARG A 156 4.28 12.91 8.23
N TYR A 157 3.22 12.21 7.87
CA TYR A 157 1.85 12.57 8.24
C TYR A 157 1.10 11.34 8.76
N ALA A 158 0.03 11.59 9.51
CA ALA A 158 -0.92 10.57 9.90
C ALA A 158 -2.33 10.95 9.47
N ILE A 159 -3.13 9.96 9.09
CA ILE A 159 -4.58 10.10 8.95
C ILE A 159 -5.22 9.61 10.24
N THR A 160 -5.99 10.48 10.90
CA THR A 160 -6.59 10.23 12.21
C THR A 160 -8.09 10.57 12.23
N ASN A 161 -8.76 10.28 13.34
CA ASN A 161 -10.20 10.53 13.56
C ASN A 161 -10.52 11.97 14.01
N GLY A 162 -9.85 12.98 13.45
CA GLY A 162 -10.07 14.37 13.83
C GLY A 162 -9.27 14.81 15.07
N LYS A 163 -8.51 13.89 15.68
CA LYS A 163 -7.67 14.13 16.85
C LYS A 163 -6.20 14.12 16.48
N SER A 164 -5.39 14.92 17.16
CA SER A 164 -3.94 15.07 16.90
C SER A 164 -3.05 14.62 18.07
N GLY A 165 -3.62 14.12 19.16
CA GLY A 165 -2.90 13.73 20.37
C GLY A 165 -2.73 12.21 20.53
N PRO A 166 -2.22 11.76 21.68
CA PRO A 166 -1.97 10.33 21.94
C PRO A 166 -3.23 9.47 21.97
N ASP A 167 -4.41 10.07 22.12
CA ASP A 167 -5.72 9.42 22.12
C ASP A 167 -6.39 9.38 20.73
N ALA A 168 -5.69 9.82 19.69
CA ALA A 168 -6.17 9.73 18.31
C ALA A 168 -6.19 8.27 17.83
N VAL A 169 -7.22 7.92 17.08
CA VAL A 169 -7.25 6.66 16.32
C VAL A 169 -6.52 6.92 15.00
N ILE A 170 -5.51 6.11 14.72
CA ILE A 170 -4.68 6.24 13.51
C ILE A 170 -5.14 5.23 12.47
N ALA A 171 -5.60 5.70 11.32
CA ALA A 171 -5.96 4.88 10.17
C ALA A 171 -4.76 4.58 9.28
N ALA A 172 -3.92 5.59 9.04
CA ALA A 172 -2.77 5.47 8.15
C ALA A 172 -1.62 6.39 8.57
N VAL A 173 -0.42 6.02 8.13
CA VAL A 173 0.79 6.83 8.16
C VAL A 173 1.22 7.07 6.72
N MET A 174 1.53 8.31 6.40
CA MET A 174 1.94 8.73 5.07
C MET A 174 3.33 9.34 5.12
N PHE A 175 4.12 9.04 4.10
CA PHE A 175 5.38 9.69 3.81
C PHE A 175 5.25 10.37 2.46
N THR A 176 5.61 11.64 2.36
CA THR A 176 5.63 12.37 1.08
C THR A 176 7.00 13.00 0.86
N ARG A 177 7.46 13.01 -0.39
CA ARG A 177 8.76 13.63 -0.73
C ARG A 177 8.71 15.16 -0.63
N ASP A 178 7.56 15.73 -0.98
CA ASP A 178 7.26 17.16 -0.94
C ASP A 178 6.19 17.40 0.13
N ASP A 179 6.26 18.52 0.84
CA ASP A 179 5.31 18.94 1.88
C ASP A 179 4.18 19.84 1.34
N SER A 180 4.13 20.05 0.01
CA SER A 180 3.05 20.77 -0.64
C SER A 180 1.68 20.15 -0.30
N GLU A 181 0.67 21.00 -0.08
CA GLU A 181 -0.71 20.56 0.19
C GLU A 181 -1.23 19.57 -0.88
N ALA A 182 -0.83 19.78 -2.13
CA ALA A 182 -1.21 18.91 -3.24
C ALA A 182 -0.60 17.50 -3.11
N ASP A 183 0.67 17.37 -2.72
CA ASP A 183 1.34 16.09 -2.57
C ASP A 183 0.85 15.33 -1.33
N VAL A 184 0.59 16.06 -0.24
CA VAL A 184 -0.02 15.51 0.97
C VAL A 184 -1.43 15.00 0.68
N GLN A 185 -2.25 15.78 -0.03
CA GLN A 185 -3.59 15.36 -0.42
C GLN A 185 -3.55 14.16 -1.38
N LYS A 186 -2.61 14.14 -2.32
CA LYS A 186 -2.43 12.99 -3.22
C LYS A 186 -2.09 11.71 -2.45
N ALA A 187 -1.25 11.78 -1.43
CA ALA A 187 -0.98 10.63 -0.56
C ALA A 187 -2.22 10.21 0.24
N ALA A 188 -2.99 11.16 0.77
CA ALA A 188 -4.24 10.87 1.47
C ALA A 188 -5.27 10.20 0.55
N ASP A 189 -5.35 10.63 -0.71
CA ASP A 189 -6.23 10.03 -1.70
C ASP A 189 -5.89 8.56 -1.98
N LEU A 190 -4.61 8.15 -1.87
CA LEU A 190 -4.23 6.73 -1.97
C LEU A 190 -4.89 5.89 -0.88
N TYR A 191 -4.89 6.38 0.36
CA TYR A 191 -5.57 5.72 1.48
C TYR A 191 -7.08 5.67 1.25
N THR A 192 -7.71 6.80 0.93
CA THR A 192 -9.17 6.86 0.70
C THR A 192 -9.59 5.92 -0.43
N LYS A 193 -8.82 5.82 -1.51
CA LYS A 193 -9.06 4.88 -2.61
C LYS A 193 -8.96 3.43 -2.14
N LEU A 194 -7.93 3.07 -1.36
CA LEU A 194 -7.81 1.73 -0.77
C LEU A 194 -9.00 1.39 0.12
N LYS A 195 -9.40 2.31 1.00
CA LYS A 195 -10.58 2.15 1.85
C LYS A 195 -11.84 1.92 1.01
N SER A 196 -12.05 2.71 -0.05
CA SER A 196 -13.20 2.56 -0.94
C SER A 196 -13.25 1.22 -1.70
N LEU A 197 -12.10 0.55 -1.87
CA LEU A 197 -12.04 -0.79 -2.46
C LEU A 197 -12.38 -1.87 -1.43
N GLN A 198 -12.10 -1.63 -0.14
CA GLN A 198 -12.40 -2.54 0.95
C GLN A 198 -13.90 -2.59 1.27
N ASP A 199 -14.62 -1.50 1.04
CA ASP A 199 -16.07 -1.38 1.33
C ASP A 199 -16.98 -1.95 0.23
N LYS A 200 -16.41 -2.58 -0.81
CA LYS A 200 -17.14 -3.16 -1.96
C LYS A 200 -17.29 -4.67 -1.86
#